data_AF-C7R676-F1
#
_entry.id   AF-C7R676-F1
#
_cell.length_a   1.000
_cell.length_b   1.000
_cell.length_c   1.000
_cell.angle_alpha   90.00
_cell.angle_beta   90.00
_cell.angle_gamma   90.00
#
_symmetry.space_group_name_H-M   'P 1'
#
loop_
_entity.id
_entity.type
_entity.pdbx_description
1 polymer ?
#
loop_
_entity_poly.entity_id
_entity_poly.type
_entity_poly.pdbx_seq_one_letter_code
_entity_poly.pdbx_strand_id
1 'polypeptide(L)'
;MNSEINYKNNPLNGVGLKALVTELVDHYGFEILYAYLNINCFKTNPSVESSIKFLKKTQWAREKVEAFYMYQYKNLPRASSEQFKVPPRDRIISDDEKPGEPAELSLEDAERLNEKREQKAAEYGKGGGHRPRKKRKDSADSSDSQIDKSNDPWGKWN
;
A
#
# COMPACT_ATOMS: atom_id res chain seq x y z
N MET A 1 -12.34 -8.72 -30.70
CA MET A 1 -11.27 -7.70 -30.73
C MET A 1 -10.55 -7.82 -29.39
N ASN A 2 -9.30 -8.28 -29.40
CA ASN A 2 -8.51 -8.33 -28.17
C ASN A 2 -8.07 -6.91 -27.87
N SER A 3 -8.65 -6.30 -26.85
CA SER A 3 -8.16 -5.04 -26.30
C SER A 3 -6.78 -5.35 -25.72
N GLU A 4 -5.70 -5.00 -26.42
CA GLU A 4 -4.35 -5.16 -25.88
C GLU A 4 -4.22 -4.27 -24.64
N ILE A 5 -4.18 -4.90 -23.47
CA ILE A 5 -3.98 -4.17 -22.22
C ILE A 5 -2.51 -3.74 -22.17
N ASN A 6 -2.26 -2.45 -22.35
CA ASN A 6 -0.91 -1.89 -22.33
C ASN A 6 -0.44 -1.65 -20.89
N TYR A 7 0.38 -2.56 -20.36
CA TYR A 7 1.00 -2.40 -19.05
C TYR A 7 2.32 -1.61 -19.10
N LYS A 8 2.83 -1.23 -20.28
CA LYS A 8 4.21 -0.72 -20.43
C LYS A 8 4.51 0.55 -19.63
N ASN A 9 3.50 1.36 -19.31
CA ASN A 9 3.69 2.64 -18.64
C ASN A 9 3.84 2.51 -17.11
N ASN A 10 3.65 1.31 -16.56
CA ASN A 10 3.83 1.13 -15.13
C ASN A 10 5.30 1.33 -14.74
N PRO A 11 5.66 2.27 -13.85
CA PRO A 11 7.05 2.53 -13.48
C PRO A 11 7.72 1.35 -12.77
N LEU A 12 6.95 0.35 -12.34
CA LEU A 12 7.48 -0.89 -11.77
C LEU A 12 7.96 -1.88 -12.85
N ASN A 13 7.62 -1.65 -14.12
CA ASN A 13 8.10 -2.47 -15.23
C ASN A 13 9.55 -2.13 -15.55
N GLY A 14 10.43 -3.14 -15.44
CA GLY A 14 11.87 -2.96 -15.60
C GLY A 14 12.61 -2.59 -14.31
N VAL A 15 11.92 -2.15 -13.25
CA VAL A 15 12.55 -1.88 -11.95
C VAL A 15 12.57 -3.14 -11.09
N GLY A 16 13.77 -3.60 -10.76
CA GLY A 16 13.97 -4.72 -9.85
C GLY A 16 13.75 -4.34 -8.39
N LEU A 17 13.34 -5.30 -7.55
CA LEU A 17 13.10 -5.07 -6.12
C LEU A 17 14.31 -4.45 -5.38
N LYS A 18 15.53 -4.78 -5.81
CA LYS A 18 16.75 -4.20 -5.24
C LYS A 18 16.85 -2.70 -5.55
N ALA A 19 16.66 -2.31 -6.81
CA ALA A 19 16.72 -0.92 -7.23
C ALA A 19 15.62 -0.10 -6.53
N LEU A 20 14.40 -0.63 -6.52
CA LEU A 20 13.26 0.00 -5.84
C LEU A 20 13.54 0.29 -4.36
N VAL A 21 13.99 -0.70 -3.59
CA VAL A 21 14.28 -0.52 -2.17
C VAL A 21 15.46 0.44 -1.96
N THR A 22 16.47 0.40 -2.82
CA THR A 22 17.63 1.29 -2.74
C THR A 22 17.20 2.73 -2.96
N GLU A 23 16.44 3.02 -4.02
CA GLU A 23 15.92 4.38 -4.30
C GLU A 23 15.05 4.92 -3.15
N LEU A 24 14.18 4.09 -2.58
CA LEU A 24 13.34 4.50 -1.45
C LEU A 24 14.17 4.82 -0.20
N VAL A 25 15.18 4.00 0.11
CA VAL A 25 16.05 4.21 1.26
C VAL A 25 16.96 5.42 1.06
N ASP A 26 17.49 5.61 -0.14
CA ASP A 26 18.36 6.74 -0.47
C ASP A 26 17.60 8.07 -0.37
N HIS A 27 16.32 8.09 -0.72
CA HIS A 27 15.50 9.30 -0.67
C HIS A 27 14.87 9.57 0.70
N TYR A 28 14.28 8.55 1.35
CA TYR A 28 13.50 8.72 2.58
C TYR A 28 14.19 8.19 3.84
N GLY A 29 15.16 7.31 3.71
CA GLY A 29 15.73 6.60 4.84
C GLY A 29 14.80 5.57 5.45
N PHE A 30 15.34 4.74 6.34
CA PHE A 30 14.61 3.63 6.96
C PHE A 30 13.53 4.07 7.96
N GLU A 31 13.76 5.17 8.67
CA GLU A 31 12.87 5.65 9.72
C GLU A 31 11.53 6.11 9.15
N ILE A 32 11.55 6.94 8.10
CA ILE A 32 10.34 7.39 7.40
C ILE A 32 9.60 6.19 6.80
N LEU A 33 10.32 5.28 6.13
CA LEU A 33 9.71 4.10 5.53
C LEU A 33 9.01 3.23 6.59
N TYR A 34 9.62 3.03 7.75
CA TYR A 34 8.97 2.32 8.85
C TYR A 34 7.76 3.09 9.37
N ALA A 35 7.87 4.40 9.58
CA ALA A 35 6.79 5.21 10.15
C ALA A 35 5.53 5.21 9.27
N TYR A 36 5.68 5.26 7.94
CA TYR A 36 4.54 5.23 7.00
C TYR A 36 4.01 3.82 6.74
N LEU A 37 4.90 2.87 6.46
CA LEU A 37 4.52 1.52 6.02
C LEU A 37 4.24 0.56 7.18
N ASN A 38 4.80 0.83 8.36
CA ASN A 38 4.79 -0.03 9.53
C ASN A 38 5.20 -1.48 9.20
N ILE A 39 6.31 -1.64 8.45
CA ILE A 39 6.89 -2.94 8.10
C ILE A 39 8.17 -3.14 8.90
N ASN A 40 8.20 -4.20 9.72
CA ASN A 40 9.29 -4.44 10.67
C ASN A 40 10.68 -4.59 10.05
N CYS A 41 10.81 -4.95 8.77
CA CYS A 41 12.11 -5.06 8.12
C CYS A 41 12.84 -3.71 7.96
N PHE A 42 12.15 -2.59 8.10
CA PHE A 42 12.75 -1.24 8.10
C PHE A 42 13.10 -0.73 9.50
N LYS A 43 12.70 -1.44 10.56
CA LYS A 43 13.01 -1.09 11.96
C LYS A 43 14.07 -2.01 12.57
N THR A 44 13.91 -3.32 12.38
CA THR A 44 14.78 -4.31 13.03
C THR A 44 15.93 -4.68 12.09
N ASN A 45 17.16 -4.26 12.44
CA ASN A 45 18.37 -4.44 11.62
C ASN A 45 18.17 -3.96 10.18
N PRO A 46 17.90 -2.65 10.00
CA PRO A 46 17.59 -2.07 8.69
C PRO A 46 18.81 -2.20 7.77
N SER A 47 18.63 -2.92 6.66
CA SER A 47 19.60 -2.97 5.57
C SER A 47 18.88 -3.31 4.27
N VAL A 48 19.39 -2.82 3.14
CA VAL A 48 18.80 -3.11 1.83
C VAL A 48 18.72 -4.62 1.58
N GLU A 49 19.74 -5.38 1.97
CA GLU A 49 19.75 -6.83 1.81
C GLU A 49 18.73 -7.57 2.69
N SER A 50 18.60 -7.18 3.97
CA SER A 50 17.62 -7.78 4.88
C SER A 50 16.19 -7.47 4.43
N SER A 51 15.93 -6.23 3.99
CA SER A 51 14.63 -5.83 3.43
C SER A 51 14.31 -6.64 2.17
N ILE A 52 15.23 -6.82 1.22
CA ILE A 52 14.99 -7.63 0.02
C ILE A 52 14.69 -9.09 0.38
N LYS A 53 15.47 -9.70 1.29
CA LYS A 53 15.24 -11.08 1.74
C LYS A 53 13.85 -11.23 2.36
N PHE A 54 13.39 -10.24 3.13
CA PHE A 54 12.05 -10.22 3.71
C PHE A 54 10.95 -10.05 2.66
N LEU A 55 11.06 -9.03 1.80
CA LEU A 55 10.06 -8.72 0.75
C LEU A 55 9.97 -9.83 -0.30
N LYS A 56 11.02 -10.65 -0.46
CA LYS A 56 10.98 -11.88 -1.28
C LYS A 56 10.02 -12.94 -0.71
N LYS A 57 9.92 -13.05 0.61
CA LYS A 57 9.08 -14.04 1.31
C LYS A 57 7.67 -13.52 1.63
N THR A 58 7.53 -12.22 1.82
CA THR A 58 6.28 -11.59 2.26
C THR A 58 5.66 -10.78 1.14
N GLN A 59 4.79 -11.42 0.34
CA GLN A 59 4.21 -10.84 -0.88
C GLN A 59 3.39 -9.57 -0.60
N TRP A 60 2.49 -9.59 0.40
CA TRP A 60 1.68 -8.42 0.74
C TRP A 60 2.55 -7.20 1.10
N ALA A 61 3.68 -7.42 1.78
CA ALA A 61 4.59 -6.35 2.16
C ALA A 61 5.33 -5.79 0.93
N ARG A 62 5.70 -6.66 -0.02
CA ARG A 62 6.25 -6.23 -1.32
C ARG A 62 5.27 -5.34 -2.06
N GLU A 63 4.02 -5.75 -2.17
CA GLU A 63 2.98 -4.96 -2.85
C GLU A 63 2.72 -3.62 -2.15
N LYS A 64 2.78 -3.58 -0.82
CA LYS A 64 2.67 -2.33 -0.05
C LYS A 64 3.82 -1.37 -0.39
N VAL A 65 5.06 -1.87 -0.43
CA VAL A 65 6.25 -1.09 -0.81
C VAL A 65 6.21 -0.65 -2.28
N GLU A 66 5.79 -1.51 -3.20
CA GLU A 66 5.64 -1.17 -4.61
C GLU A 66 4.57 -0.10 -4.84
N ALA A 67 3.44 -0.17 -4.13
CA ALA A 67 2.44 0.89 -4.18
C ALA A 67 2.93 2.21 -3.58
N PHE A 68 3.72 2.15 -2.51
CA PHE A 68 4.39 3.33 -1.95
C PHE A 68 5.33 3.97 -2.97
N TYR A 69 6.11 3.15 -3.67
CA TYR A 69 6.97 3.64 -4.73
C TYR A 69 6.19 4.36 -5.85
N MET A 70 5.05 3.82 -6.28
CA MET A 70 4.23 4.45 -7.33
C MET A 70 3.63 5.80 -6.88
N TYR A 71 3.02 5.84 -5.69
CA TYR A 71 2.20 6.99 -5.30
C TYR A 71 2.95 8.05 -4.49
N GLN A 72 3.95 7.65 -3.71
CA GLN A 72 4.74 8.61 -2.92
C GLN A 72 6.01 8.98 -3.66
N TYR A 73 6.79 8.00 -4.12
CA TYR A 73 8.07 8.30 -4.76
C TYR A 73 7.96 8.75 -6.23
N LYS A 74 7.08 8.13 -7.02
CA LYS A 74 6.79 8.56 -8.40
C LYS A 74 5.64 9.57 -8.48
N ASN A 75 5.01 9.88 -7.35
CA ASN A 75 3.92 10.85 -7.22
C ASN A 75 2.83 10.68 -8.31
N LEU A 76 2.50 9.43 -8.62
CA LEU A 76 1.46 9.13 -9.59
C LEU A 76 0.07 9.41 -9.01
N PRO A 77 -0.91 9.77 -9.86
CA PRO A 77 -2.29 9.90 -9.45
C PRO A 77 -2.79 8.59 -8.82
N ARG A 78 -3.67 8.72 -7.84
CA ARG A 78 -4.25 7.57 -7.15
C ARG A 78 -5.07 6.74 -8.14
N ALA A 79 -4.79 5.45 -8.21
CA ALA A 79 -5.55 4.53 -9.07
C ALA A 79 -7.04 4.48 -8.67
N SER A 80 -7.89 4.17 -9.66
CA SER A 80 -9.31 3.93 -9.45
C SER A 80 -9.56 2.81 -8.44
N SER A 81 -10.76 2.79 -7.84
CA SER A 81 -11.13 1.78 -6.85
C SER A 81 -11.01 0.34 -7.37
N GLU A 82 -11.31 0.12 -8.64
CA GLU A 82 -11.17 -1.19 -9.31
C GLU A 82 -9.70 -1.58 -9.49
N GLN A 83 -8.88 -0.66 -10.03
CA GLN A 83 -7.45 -0.89 -10.23
C GLN A 83 -6.69 -1.00 -8.90
N PHE A 84 -7.18 -0.40 -7.83
CA PHE A 84 -6.54 -0.50 -6.51
C PHE A 84 -6.68 -1.90 -5.88
N LYS A 85 -7.69 -2.68 -6.29
CA LYS A 85 -7.85 -4.10 -5.90
C LYS A 85 -6.81 -5.00 -6.58
N VAL A 86 -6.26 -4.55 -7.72
CA VAL A 86 -5.24 -5.26 -8.49
C VAL A 86 -3.84 -5.00 -7.88
N PRO A 87 -2.92 -5.99 -7.93
CA PRO A 87 -1.54 -5.81 -7.50
C PRO A 87 -0.86 -4.63 -8.20
N PRO A 88 0.06 -3.89 -7.53
CA PRO A 88 0.66 -2.69 -8.08
C PRO A 88 1.31 -2.86 -9.46
N ARG A 89 1.97 -4.01 -9.69
CA ARG A 89 2.63 -4.31 -10.98
C ARG A 89 1.66 -4.52 -12.13
N ASP A 90 0.43 -4.93 -11.83
CA ASP A 90 -0.60 -5.27 -12.83
C ASP A 90 -1.60 -4.11 -13.02
N ARG A 91 -1.35 -2.94 -12.41
CA ARG A 91 -2.19 -1.76 -12.63
C ARG A 91 -1.91 -1.13 -13.98
N ILE A 92 -2.99 -0.72 -14.64
CA ILE A 92 -2.95 0.01 -15.91
C ILE A 92 -2.82 1.51 -15.58
N ILE A 93 -1.84 2.18 -16.20
CA ILE A 93 -1.56 3.62 -16.07
C ILE A 93 -1.72 4.24 -17.46
N SER A 94 -2.41 5.38 -17.54
CA SER A 94 -2.65 6.06 -18.81
C SER A 94 -1.34 6.60 -19.40
N ASP A 95 -1.22 6.65 -20.73
CA ASP A 95 -0.03 7.15 -21.44
C ASP A 95 0.30 8.62 -21.10
N ASP A 96 -0.71 9.39 -20.68
CA ASP A 96 -0.57 10.80 -20.33
C ASP A 96 -0.01 11.01 -18.90
N GLU A 97 -0.06 9.98 -18.04
CA GLU A 97 0.33 10.07 -16.63
C GLU A 97 1.84 9.83 -16.49
N LYS A 98 2.58 10.90 -16.18
CA LYS A 98 4.03 10.84 -15.99
C LYS A 98 4.39 10.85 -14.52
N PRO A 99 5.43 10.10 -14.10
CA PRO A 99 6.00 10.24 -12.76
C PRO A 99 6.42 11.68 -12.47
N GLY A 100 6.02 12.18 -11.30
CA GLY A 100 6.44 13.47 -10.77
C GLY A 100 7.65 13.36 -9.83
N GLU A 101 7.94 14.46 -9.14
CA GLU A 101 8.93 14.49 -8.08
C GLU A 101 8.45 13.71 -6.85
N PRO A 102 9.35 13.02 -6.12
CA PRO A 102 9.00 12.31 -4.90
C PRO A 102 8.30 13.22 -3.88
N ALA A 103 7.24 12.72 -3.26
CA ALA A 103 6.51 13.42 -2.22
C ALA A 103 7.44 13.70 -1.03
N GLU A 104 7.36 14.91 -0.47
CA GLU A 104 8.01 15.24 0.80
C GLU A 104 7.24 14.59 1.95
N LEU A 105 7.91 13.70 2.69
CA LEU A 105 7.30 12.96 3.78
C LEU A 105 7.91 13.40 5.10
N SER A 106 7.09 13.94 6.00
CA SER A 106 7.54 14.27 7.36
C SER A 106 7.26 13.13 8.35
N LEU A 107 8.04 13.05 9.42
CA LEU A 107 7.79 12.12 10.52
C LEU A 107 6.54 12.50 11.33
N GLU A 108 6.24 13.80 11.46
CA GLU A 108 5.04 14.30 12.13
C GLU A 108 3.76 13.82 11.43
N ASP A 109 3.75 13.79 10.10
CA ASP A 109 2.65 13.22 9.32
C ASP A 109 2.47 11.72 9.59
N ALA A 110 3.57 11.00 9.72
CA ALA A 110 3.57 9.57 10.00
C ALA A 110 3.03 9.26 11.40
N GLU A 111 3.39 10.05 12.40
CA GLU A 111 2.86 9.95 13.76
C GLU A 111 1.36 10.16 13.78
N ARG A 112 0.85 11.21 13.11
CA ARG A 112 -0.60 11.45 12.99
C ARG A 112 -1.34 10.29 12.31
N LEU A 113 -0.71 9.65 11.33
CA LEU A 113 -1.28 8.46 10.68
C LEU A 113 -1.30 7.25 11.63
N ASN A 114 -0.23 7.05 12.40
CA ASN A 114 -0.14 5.95 13.36
C ASN A 114 -1.11 6.13 14.53
N GLU A 115 -1.23 7.34 15.09
CA GLU A 115 -2.22 7.66 16.13
C GLU A 115 -3.65 7.36 15.65
N LYS A 116 -3.99 7.72 14.41
CA LYS A 116 -5.30 7.40 13.83
C LYS A 116 -5.55 5.90 13.72
N ARG A 117 -4.53 5.13 13.31
CA ARG A 117 -4.61 3.67 13.25
C ARG A 117 -4.84 3.07 14.65
N GLU A 118 -4.12 3.57 15.65
CA GLU A 118 -4.26 3.14 17.05
C GLU A 118 -5.62 3.50 17.64
N GLN A 119 -6.12 4.71 17.40
CA GLN A 119 -7.47 5.13 17.82
C GLN A 119 -8.55 4.22 17.21
N LYS A 120 -8.46 3.96 15.90
CA LYS A 120 -9.38 3.05 15.20
C LYS A 120 -9.30 1.63 15.75
N ALA A 121 -8.09 1.10 15.98
CA ALA A 121 -7.91 -0.23 16.58
C ALA A 121 -8.50 -0.30 18.00
N ALA A 122 -8.32 0.75 18.81
CA ALA A 122 -8.89 0.85 20.14
C ALA A 122 -10.43 0.93 20.12
N GLU A 123 -11.02 1.64 19.15
CA GLU A 123 -12.47 1.71 18.95
C GLU A 123 -13.06 0.34 18.64
N TYR A 124 -12.45 -0.42 17.72
CA TYR A 124 -12.88 -1.80 17.44
C TYR A 124 -12.80 -2.70 18.68
N GLY A 125 -11.78 -2.53 19.53
CA GLY A 125 -11.63 -3.29 20.77
C GLY A 125 -12.71 -2.98 21.82
N LYS A 126 -13.28 -1.76 21.82
CA LYS A 126 -14.34 -1.34 22.74
C LYS A 126 -15.74 -1.82 22.33
N GLY A 127 -15.95 -2.16 21.05
CA GLY A 127 -17.20 -2.70 20.50
C GLY A 127 -17.41 -4.20 20.71
N GLY A 128 -16.73 -4.82 21.68
CA GLY A 128 -16.85 -6.24 22.03
C GLY A 128 -18.22 -6.60 22.60
N GLY A 129 -19.24 -6.69 21.74
CA GLY A 129 -20.59 -7.12 22.09
C GLY A 129 -21.31 -7.73 20.89
N HIS A 130 -21.48 -9.06 20.92
CA HIS A 130 -22.42 -9.84 20.09
C HIS A 130 -22.39 -9.60 18.57
N ARG A 131 -21.68 -10.46 17.82
CA ARG A 131 -22.11 -10.80 16.46
C ARG A 131 -23.40 -11.62 16.58
N PRO A 132 -24.59 -11.14 16.19
CA PRO A 132 -25.73 -12.03 16.07
C PRO A 132 -25.39 -13.08 15.00
N ARG A 133 -25.56 -14.37 15.32
CA ARG A 133 -25.40 -15.45 14.35
C ARG A 133 -26.40 -15.20 13.23
N LYS A 134 -25.94 -14.68 12.08
CA LYS A 134 -26.76 -14.50 10.89
C LYS A 134 -27.21 -15.90 10.43
N LYS A 135 -28.49 -16.21 10.63
CA LYS A 135 -29.14 -17.39 10.03
C LYS A 135 -28.80 -17.38 8.54
N ARG A 136 -28.30 -18.50 8.03
CA ARG A 136 -28.13 -18.71 6.58
C ARG A 136 -29.51 -18.53 5.93
N LYS A 137 -29.63 -17.50 5.11
CA LYS A 137 -30.70 -17.34 4.13
C LYS A 137 -30.01 -17.22 2.80
N ASP A 138 -30.29 -18.18 1.94
CA ASP A 138 -29.84 -18.24 0.56
C ASP A 138 -30.28 -16.97 -0.20
N SER A 139 -29.55 -16.69 -1.28
CA SER A 139 -29.81 -15.71 -2.35
C SER A 139 -29.91 -14.22 -1.97
N ALA A 140 -28.80 -13.51 -2.18
CA ALA A 140 -28.67 -12.36 -3.09
C ALA A 140 -27.29 -11.72 -2.87
N ASP A 141 -26.58 -11.52 -3.98
CA ASP A 141 -25.32 -10.80 -4.11
C ASP A 141 -25.27 -9.56 -3.18
N SER A 142 -24.44 -9.66 -2.13
CA SER A 142 -24.22 -8.60 -1.16
C SER A 142 -22.74 -8.24 -1.22
N SER A 143 -22.39 -7.54 -2.29
CA SER A 143 -21.11 -6.86 -2.44
C SER A 143 -21.22 -5.42 -1.91
N ASP A 144 -21.78 -5.25 -0.71
CA ASP A 144 -21.61 -4.01 0.06
C ASP A 144 -20.26 -4.09 0.79
N SER A 145 -19.18 -4.03 0.01
CA SER A 145 -17.87 -3.70 0.56
C SER A 145 -17.88 -2.19 0.78
N GLN A 146 -18.40 -1.77 1.94
CA GLN A 146 -18.23 -0.41 2.42
C GLN A 146 -16.74 -0.08 2.31
N ILE A 147 -16.39 0.74 1.33
CA ILE A 147 -15.08 1.37 1.23
C ILE A 147 -15.04 2.31 2.42
N ASP A 148 -14.51 1.79 3.52
CA ASP A 148 -14.16 2.53 4.70
C ASP A 148 -13.36 3.75 4.24
N LYS A 149 -13.93 4.94 4.43
CA LYS A 149 -13.30 6.23 4.16
C LYS A 149 -12.16 6.49 5.17
N SER A 150 -11.37 5.47 5.50
CA SER A 150 -10.11 5.69 6.19
C SER A 150 -9.24 6.49 5.25
N ASN A 151 -8.85 7.67 5.72
CA ASN A 151 -7.74 8.44 5.17
C ASN A 151 -6.39 7.71 5.30
N ASP A 152 -6.37 6.39 5.53
CA ASP A 152 -5.17 5.57 5.50
C ASP A 152 -4.98 5.02 4.08
N PRO A 153 -4.06 5.59 3.28
CA PRO A 153 -3.79 5.10 1.93
C PRO A 153 -3.27 3.66 1.90
N TRP A 154 -2.89 3.11 3.06
CA TRP A 154 -2.31 1.78 3.21
C TRP A 154 -3.25 0.76 3.85
N GLY A 155 -4.51 1.14 4.15
CA GLY A 155 -5.45 0.33 4.94
C GLY A 155 -5.74 -1.06 4.37
N LYS A 156 -5.58 -1.29 3.06
CA LYS A 156 -5.78 -2.63 2.47
C LYS A 156 -4.71 -3.66 2.83
N TRP A 157 -3.58 -3.23 3.38
CA TRP A 157 -2.46 -4.08 3.83
C TRP A 157 -2.26 -4.03 5.36
N ASN A 158 -3.23 -3.51 6.10
CA ASN A 158 -3.23 -3.48 7.57
C ASN A 158 -4.22 -4.49 8.14
#